data_AF-A0A5N3X6H1-F1
#
_entry.id   AF-A0A5N3X6H1-F1
#
_cell.length_a   1.000
_cell.length_b   1.000
_cell.length_c   1.000
_cell.angle_alpha   90.00
_cell.angle_beta   90.00
_cell.angle_gamma   90.00
#
_symmetry.space_group_name_H-M   'P 1'
#
loop_
_entity.id
_entity.type
_entity.pdbx_description
1 polymer ?
#
loop_
_entity_poly.entity_id
_entity_poly.type
_entity_poly.pdbx_seq_one_letter_code
_entity_poly.pdbx_strand_id
1 'polypeptide(L)'
;FYWDLIMLIMMVGNLVIIPVGITFFTEQTTTPWIIFNVASDTVFLLDLIMNFRTGTVNEDSSEIILDPKVIKMNYLKSWFVVDFISSIPVDYIFLIVEKGMDSEVYKTARALRIVRFTKILSLLRLLRLSRLIRYIHQWEEVRHIFSFV
;
A
#
# COMPACT_ATOMS: atom_id res chain seq x y z
N PHE A 1 -10.18 -7.69 12.92
CA PHE A 1 -11.54 -7.49 12.36
C PHE A 1 -11.86 -6.03 12.06
N TYR A 2 -12.12 -5.15 13.05
CA TYR A 2 -12.51 -3.75 12.75
C TYR A 2 -11.45 -2.99 11.95
N TRP A 3 -10.17 -3.19 12.27
CA TRP A 3 -9.06 -2.64 11.51
C TRP A 3 -9.07 -3.12 10.06
N ASP A 4 -9.25 -4.43 9.84
CA ASP A 4 -9.32 -5.03 8.49
C ASP A 4 -10.49 -4.48 7.68
N LEU A 5 -11.64 -4.21 8.33
CA LEU A 5 -12.79 -3.57 7.68
C LEU A 5 -12.47 -2.14 7.22
N ILE A 6 -11.79 -1.35 8.07
CA ILE A 6 -11.34 -0.01 7.72
C ILE A 6 -10.36 -0.07 6.54
N MET A 7 -9.39 -0.99 6.60
CA MET A 7 -8.43 -1.21 5.53
C MET A 7 -9.09 -1.61 4.22
N LEU A 8 -10.09 -2.50 4.26
CA LEU A 8 -10.86 -2.91 3.09
C LEU A 8 -11.59 -1.73 2.45
N ILE A 9 -12.31 -0.91 3.24
CA ILE A 9 -13.02 0.27 2.76
C ILE A 9 -12.03 1.26 2.13
N MET A 10 -10.91 1.52 2.80
CA MET A 10 -9.85 2.40 2.29
C MET A 10 -9.27 1.85 0.99
N MET A 11 -8.99 0.56 0.88
CA MET A 11 -8.45 -0.06 -0.33
C MET A 11 -9.40 0.05 -1.51
N VAL A 12 -10.69 -0.26 -1.31
CA VAL A 12 -11.71 -0.15 -2.36
C VAL A 12 -11.86 1.30 -2.80
N GLY A 13 -11.91 2.25 -1.86
CA GLY A 13 -11.97 3.68 -2.18
C GLY A 13 -10.77 4.14 -3.00
N ASN A 14 -9.55 3.79 -2.59
CA ASN A 14 -8.32 4.13 -3.31
C ASN A 14 -8.27 3.48 -4.71
N LEU A 15 -8.75 2.24 -4.85
CA LEU A 15 -8.78 1.53 -6.12
C LEU A 15 -9.62 2.26 -7.18
N VAL A 16 -10.68 2.96 -6.76
CA VAL A 16 -11.53 3.74 -7.66
C VAL A 16 -10.98 5.16 -7.83
N ILE A 17 -10.65 5.83 -6.74
CA ILE A 17 -10.27 7.25 -6.75
C ILE A 17 -8.93 7.49 -7.44
N ILE A 18 -7.93 6.63 -7.22
CA ILE A 18 -6.57 6.83 -7.75
C ILE A 18 -6.57 6.79 -9.29
N PRO A 19 -7.11 5.75 -9.97
CA PRO A 19 -7.14 5.73 -11.43
C PRO A 19 -7.94 6.89 -12.00
N VAL A 20 -9.11 7.19 -11.43
CA VAL A 20 -9.96 8.30 -11.88
C VAL A 20 -9.23 9.63 -11.78
N GLY A 21 -8.54 9.88 -10.66
CA GLY A 21 -7.82 11.13 -10.50
C GLY A 21 -6.56 11.23 -11.35
N ILE A 22 -5.87 10.12 -11.61
CA ILE A 22 -4.69 10.12 -12.50
C ILE A 22 -5.08 10.44 -13.94
N THR A 23 -6.20 9.88 -14.43
CA THR A 23 -6.64 9.97 -15.82
C THR A 23 -7.49 11.20 -16.13
N PHE A 24 -8.45 11.56 -15.26
CA PHE A 24 -9.42 12.62 -15.52
C PHE A 24 -9.04 13.96 -14.89
N PHE A 25 -8.27 14.01 -13.80
CA PHE A 25 -7.83 15.28 -13.22
C PHE A 25 -6.47 15.72 -13.79
N THR A 26 -6.49 16.88 -14.45
CA THR A 26 -5.32 17.54 -15.02
C THR A 26 -4.42 18.14 -13.93
N GLU A 27 -5.01 18.66 -12.86
CA GLU A 27 -4.31 19.23 -11.70
C GLU A 27 -4.42 18.30 -10.47
N GLN A 28 -3.38 17.51 -10.24
CA GLN A 28 -3.25 16.61 -9.09
C GLN A 28 -2.45 17.25 -7.93
N THR A 29 -2.24 18.56 -8.00
CA THR A 29 -1.54 19.34 -6.96
C THR A 29 -2.51 20.13 -6.08
N THR A 30 -3.81 19.88 -6.21
CA THR A 30 -4.82 20.54 -5.37
C THR A 30 -4.69 20.08 -3.92
N THR A 31 -4.90 20.99 -2.97
CA THR A 31 -4.79 20.71 -1.53
C THR A 31 -5.63 19.50 -1.08
N PRO A 32 -6.91 19.35 -1.51
CA PRO A 32 -7.72 18.19 -1.10
C PRO A 32 -7.16 16.86 -1.60
N TRP A 33 -6.62 16.82 -2.82
CA TRP A 33 -6.02 15.62 -3.40
C TRP A 33 -4.75 15.21 -2.65
N ILE A 34 -3.91 16.18 -2.30
CA ILE A 34 -2.68 15.92 -1.53
C ILE A 34 -3.03 15.41 -0.14
N ILE A 35 -3.96 16.07 0.57
CA ILE A 35 -4.41 15.64 1.89
C ILE A 35 -4.95 14.22 1.85
N PHE A 36 -5.81 13.89 0.88
CA PHE A 36 -6.36 12.55 0.71
C PHE A 36 -5.27 11.49 0.54
N ASN A 37 -4.33 11.72 -0.38
CA ASN A 37 -3.25 10.75 -0.63
C ASN A 37 -2.32 10.59 0.57
N VAL A 38 -1.90 11.69 1.21
CA VAL A 38 -1.02 11.64 2.38
C VAL A 38 -1.71 10.93 3.56
N ALA A 39 -2.98 11.24 3.81
CA ALA A 39 -3.76 10.57 4.86
C ALA A 39 -3.91 9.08 4.57
N SER A 40 -4.26 8.73 3.32
CA SER A 40 -4.37 7.34 2.85
C SER A 40 -3.05 6.59 3.04
N ASP A 41 -1.95 7.12 2.51
CA ASP A 41 -0.61 6.52 2.60
C ASP A 41 -0.16 6.35 4.07
N THR A 42 -0.49 7.31 4.94
CA THR A 42 -0.23 7.21 6.38
C THR A 42 -0.96 6.02 7.02
N VAL A 43 -2.23 5.82 6.70
CA VAL A 43 -3.00 4.65 7.19
C VAL A 43 -2.40 3.34 6.70
N PHE A 44 -1.99 3.27 5.43
CA PHE A 44 -1.31 2.07 4.87
C PHE A 44 0.08 1.83 5.46
N LEU A 45 0.78 2.86 5.89
CA LEU A 45 2.04 2.73 6.62
C LEU A 45 1.81 2.22 8.04
N LEU A 46 0.77 2.68 8.72
CA LEU A 46 0.36 2.15 10.02
C LEU A 46 -0.02 0.67 9.92
N ASP A 47 -0.77 0.28 8.88
CA ASP A 47 -1.10 -1.13 8.63
C ASP A 47 0.15 -1.99 8.43
N LEU A 48 1.11 -1.51 7.66
CA LEU A 48 2.41 -2.17 7.49
C LEU A 48 3.11 -2.42 8.84
N ILE A 49 3.10 -1.43 9.75
CA ILE A 49 3.68 -1.57 11.08
C ILE A 49 2.90 -2.60 11.92
N MET A 50 1.57 -2.58 11.83
CA MET A 50 0.69 -3.52 12.54
C MET A 50 0.92 -4.96 12.06
N ASN A 51 1.15 -5.18 10.76
CA ASN A 51 1.43 -6.50 10.19
C ASN A 51 2.67 -7.19 10.80
N PHE A 52 3.62 -6.44 11.37
CA PHE A 52 4.75 -7.04 12.11
C PHE A 52 4.37 -7.64 13.46
N ARG A 53 3.19 -7.30 13.99
CA ARG A 53 2.68 -7.74 15.29
C ARG A 53 1.50 -8.70 15.19
N THR A 54 0.90 -8.82 14.01
CA THR A 54 -0.23 -9.71 13.77
C THR A 54 0.27 -11.15 13.56
N GLY A 55 -0.18 -12.08 14.41
CA GLY A 55 0.16 -13.50 14.30
C GLY A 55 -0.44 -14.12 13.04
N THR A 56 0.30 -15.05 12.43
CA THR A 56 -0.15 -15.83 11.27
C THR A 56 -0.42 -17.27 11.69
N VAL A 57 -1.42 -17.90 11.05
CA VAL A 57 -1.67 -19.35 11.22
C VAL A 57 -0.55 -20.10 10.50
N ASN A 58 -0.04 -21.15 11.13
CA ASN A 58 0.87 -22.07 10.44
C ASN A 58 0.05 -22.99 9.53
N GLU A 59 0.27 -22.91 8.21
CA GLU A 59 -0.44 -23.73 7.21
C GLU A 59 -0.28 -25.24 7.50
N ASP A 60 0.86 -25.66 8.06
CA ASP A 60 1.17 -27.08 8.29
C ASP A 60 0.60 -27.64 9.61
N SER A 61 0.57 -26.84 10.68
CA SER A 61 0.18 -27.32 12.01
C SER A 61 -1.19 -26.83 12.48
N SER A 62 -1.86 -25.94 11.74
CA SER A 62 -3.06 -25.21 12.18
C SER A 62 -2.89 -24.48 13.52
N GLU A 63 -1.66 -24.33 14.01
CA GLU A 63 -1.35 -23.61 15.24
C GLU A 63 -1.14 -22.12 14.95
N ILE A 64 -1.56 -21.28 15.88
CA ILE A 64 -1.38 -19.84 15.78
C ILE A 64 0.03 -19.49 16.27
N ILE A 65 0.88 -18.99 15.37
CA ILE A 65 2.22 -18.52 15.73
C ILE A 65 2.11 -17.16 16.39
N LEU A 66 2.43 -17.10 17.68
CA LEU A 66 2.41 -15.86 18.48
C LEU A 66 3.82 -15.31 18.80
N ASP A 67 4.89 -16.03 18.44
CA ASP A 67 6.27 -15.55 18.65
C ASP A 67 6.56 -14.34 17.73
N PRO A 68 6.79 -13.14 18.28
CA PRO A 68 7.05 -11.93 17.49
C PRO A 68 8.28 -12.03 16.58
N LYS A 69 9.30 -12.82 16.95
CA LYS A 69 10.50 -13.00 16.12
C LYS A 69 10.19 -13.82 14.88
N VAL A 70 9.40 -14.89 15.05
CA VAL A 70 8.98 -15.76 13.95
C VAL A 70 8.04 -15.00 13.01
N ILE A 71 7.05 -14.30 13.57
CA ILE A 71 6.11 -13.45 12.80
C ILE A 71 6.89 -12.46 11.94
N LYS A 72 7.81 -11.70 12.54
CA LYS A 72 8.61 -10.71 11.82
C LYS A 72 9.44 -11.36 10.69
N MET A 73 10.10 -12.48 10.95
CA MET A 73 10.95 -13.14 9.95
C MET A 73 10.13 -13.69 8.78
N ASN A 74 8.98 -14.30 9.06
CA ASN A 74 8.09 -14.83 8.02
C ASN A 74 7.47 -13.71 7.19
N TYR A 75 7.06 -12.60 7.83
CA TYR A 75 6.53 -11.43 7.13
C TYR A 75 7.58 -10.77 6.23
N LEU A 76 8.81 -10.61 6.73
CA LEU A 76 9.93 -10.05 5.95
C LEU A 76 10.28 -10.88 4.71
N LYS A 77 10.17 -12.22 4.79
CA LYS A 77 10.50 -13.14 3.68
C LYS A 77 9.38 -13.27 2.64
N SER A 78 8.15 -12.93 2.99
CA SER A 78 6.98 -13.13 2.14
C SER A 78 6.49 -11.80 1.56
N TRP A 79 5.66 -11.09 2.31
CA TRP A 79 4.84 -10.00 1.79
C TRP A 79 5.37 -8.59 2.05
N PHE A 80 6.36 -8.45 2.95
CA PHE A 80 6.86 -7.15 3.37
C PHE A 80 7.25 -6.26 2.19
N VAL A 81 7.97 -6.77 1.19
CA VAL A 81 8.45 -5.97 0.05
C VAL A 81 7.29 -5.37 -0.74
N VAL A 82 6.27 -6.17 -1.05
CA VAL A 82 5.09 -5.70 -1.78
C VAL A 82 4.32 -4.68 -0.95
N ASP A 83 4.11 -4.95 0.33
CA ASP A 83 3.41 -4.04 1.23
C ASP A 83 4.14 -2.71 1.39
N PHE A 84 5.46 -2.76 1.58
CA PHE A 84 6.31 -1.59 1.72
C PHE A 84 6.27 -0.70 0.48
N ILE A 85 6.49 -1.27 -0.71
CA ILE A 85 6.43 -0.52 -1.98
C ILE A 85 5.03 0.08 -2.19
N SER A 86 3.98 -0.65 -1.82
CA SER A 86 2.60 -0.19 -1.96
C SER A 86 2.19 0.90 -0.94
N SER A 87 2.88 0.98 0.21
CA SER A 87 2.58 1.91 1.30
C SER A 87 3.40 3.20 1.22
N ILE A 88 4.52 3.22 0.50
CA ILE A 88 5.36 4.42 0.41
C ILE A 88 4.82 5.42 -0.64
N PRO A 89 4.78 6.72 -0.31
CA PRO A 89 4.42 7.80 -1.25
C PRO A 89 5.58 8.10 -2.22
N VAL A 90 5.92 7.16 -3.11
CA VAL A 90 7.09 7.26 -4.02
C VAL A 90 6.99 8.47 -4.95
N ASP A 91 5.78 8.79 -5.40
CA ASP A 91 5.46 9.97 -6.20
C ASP A 91 5.84 11.28 -5.50
N TYR A 92 5.46 11.45 -4.23
CA TYR A 92 5.80 12.64 -3.44
C TYR A 92 7.29 12.74 -3.11
N ILE A 93 7.95 11.62 -2.77
CA ILE A 93 9.40 11.61 -2.54
C ILE A 93 10.12 12.10 -3.79
N PHE A 94 9.72 11.62 -4.97
CA PHE A 94 10.32 12.03 -6.24
C PHE A 94 10.09 13.53 -6.52
N LEU A 95 8.88 14.05 -6.28
CA LEU A 95 8.56 15.47 -6.45
C LEU A 95 9.38 16.37 -5.51
N ILE A 96 9.61 15.95 -4.26
CA ILE A 96 10.42 16.70 -3.29
C ILE A 96 11.89 16.70 -3.71
N VAL A 97 12.43 15.55 -4.11
CA VAL A 97 13.81 15.43 -4.61
C VAL A 97 14.02 16.30 -5.83
N GLU A 98 13.07 16.29 -6.78
CA GLU A 98 13.12 17.15 -7.97
C GLU A 98 13.11 18.64 -7.60
N LYS A 99 12.24 19.07 -6.69
CA LYS A 99 12.14 20.47 -6.27
C LYS A 99 13.40 20.97 -5.55
N GLY A 100 14.16 20.07 -4.92
CA GLY A 100 15.43 20.39 -4.26
C GLY A 100 16.64 20.46 -5.21
N MET A 101 16.51 20.04 -6.47
CA MET A 101 17.57 20.13 -7.48
C MET A 101 17.40 21.42 -8.29
N ASP A 102 18.37 22.35 -8.18
CA ASP A 102 18.29 23.71 -8.72
C ASP A 102 17.94 23.84 -10.22
N SER A 103 17.34 24.98 -10.53
CA SER A 103 16.25 25.21 -11.50
C SER A 103 16.64 25.52 -12.96
N GLU A 104 17.89 25.37 -13.37
CA GLU A 104 18.32 25.68 -14.76
C GLU A 104 18.23 24.47 -15.73
N VAL A 105 18.09 23.25 -15.21
CA VAL A 105 18.30 22.00 -15.99
C VAL A 105 17.00 21.39 -16.55
N TYR A 106 15.83 21.82 -16.07
CA TYR A 106 14.55 21.22 -16.44
C TYR A 106 13.94 21.87 -17.68
N LYS A 107 14.66 21.76 -18.81
CA LYS A 107 14.09 22.00 -20.14
C LYS A 107 12.78 21.22 -20.26
N THR A 108 11.72 21.89 -20.65
CA THR A 108 10.29 21.51 -20.61
C THR A 108 9.97 20.05 -21.00
N ALA A 109 10.75 19.44 -21.90
CA ALA A 109 10.62 18.03 -22.28
C ALA A 109 10.98 17.03 -21.17
N ARG A 110 11.94 17.36 -20.30
CA ARG A 110 12.36 16.51 -19.17
C ARG A 110 11.34 16.58 -18.02
N ALA A 111 10.81 17.76 -17.74
CA ALA A 111 9.74 17.97 -16.76
C ALA A 111 8.46 17.19 -17.14
N LEU A 112 8.03 17.25 -18.40
CA LEU A 112 6.88 16.46 -18.89
C LEU A 112 7.11 14.94 -18.75
N ARG A 113 8.33 14.46 -19.00
CA ARG A 113 8.68 13.04 -18.84
C ARG A 113 8.63 12.63 -17.36
N ILE A 114 9.07 13.50 -16.46
CA ILE A 114 9.05 13.27 -15.02
C ILE A 114 7.62 13.24 -14.46
N VAL A 115 6.77 14.20 -14.85
CA VAL A 115 5.34 14.19 -14.45
C VAL A 115 4.64 12.90 -14.90
N ARG A 116 4.99 12.37 -16.09
CA ARG A 116 4.48 11.06 -16.53
C ARG A 116 5.03 9.92 -15.68
N PHE A 117 6.28 10.00 -15.26
CA PHE A 117 6.91 8.97 -14.44
C PHE A 117 6.34 8.93 -13.02
N THR A 118 6.10 10.08 -12.38
CA THR A 118 5.45 10.15 -11.06
C THR A 118 4.02 9.60 -11.10
N LYS A 119 3.29 9.82 -12.19
CA LYS A 119 1.97 9.19 -12.43
C LYS A 119 2.03 7.67 -12.56
N ILE A 120 3.12 7.11 -13.10
CA ILE A 120 3.31 5.65 -13.15
C ILE A 120 3.65 5.12 -11.76
N LEU A 121 4.48 5.84 -11.00
CA LEU A 121 4.86 5.47 -9.64
C LEU A 121 3.66 5.47 -8.67
N SER A 122 2.69 6.38 -8.85
CA SER A 122 1.47 6.36 -8.02
C SER A 122 0.59 5.13 -8.29
N LEU A 123 0.75 4.44 -9.43
CA LEU A 123 0.10 3.14 -9.68
C LEU A 123 0.68 2.01 -8.83
N LEU A 124 1.87 2.17 -8.23
CA LEU A 124 2.39 1.19 -7.25
C LEU A 124 1.45 1.01 -6.05
N ARG A 125 0.61 2.02 -5.76
CA ARG A 125 -0.48 1.89 -4.77
C ARG A 125 -1.49 0.79 -5.13
N LEU A 126 -1.61 0.41 -6.40
CA LEU A 126 -2.48 -0.70 -6.82
C LEU A 126 -1.96 -2.07 -6.35
N LEU A 127 -0.66 -2.19 -6.01
CA LEU A 127 -0.11 -3.40 -5.40
C LEU A 127 -0.76 -3.71 -4.05
N ARG A 128 -1.45 -2.76 -3.42
CA ARG A 128 -2.29 -3.00 -2.24
C ARG A 128 -3.34 -4.08 -2.49
N LEU A 129 -3.78 -4.30 -3.74
CA LEU A 129 -4.71 -5.38 -4.08
C LEU A 129 -4.20 -6.77 -3.70
N SER A 130 -2.88 -6.97 -3.63
CA SER A 130 -2.30 -8.22 -3.11
C SER A 130 -2.77 -8.55 -1.69
N ARG A 131 -3.14 -7.53 -0.89
CA ARG A 131 -3.67 -7.72 0.46
C ARG A 131 -5.08 -8.33 0.45
N LEU A 132 -5.87 -8.12 -0.61
CA LEU A 132 -7.17 -8.78 -0.76
C LEU A 132 -7.02 -10.29 -0.89
N ILE A 133 -5.98 -10.74 -1.62
CA ILE A 133 -5.67 -12.16 -1.77
C ILE A 133 -5.37 -12.76 -0.39
N ARG A 134 -4.58 -12.06 0.44
CA ARG A 134 -4.29 -12.51 1.81
C ARG A 134 -5.53 -12.56 2.69
N TYR A 135 -6.39 -11.55 2.60
CA TYR A 135 -7.65 -11.59 3.35
C TYR A 135 -8.46 -12.81 2.94
N ILE A 136 -8.65 -13.05 1.64
CA ILE A 136 -9.40 -14.22 1.14
C ILE A 136 -8.77 -15.53 1.66
N HIS A 137 -7.45 -15.66 1.59
CA HIS A 137 -6.73 -16.85 2.06
C HIS A 137 -6.92 -17.06 3.57
N GLN A 138 -6.77 -16.01 4.37
CA GLN A 138 -7.04 -16.06 5.83
C GLN A 138 -8.50 -16.44 6.13
N TRP A 139 -9.46 -15.92 5.37
CA TRP A 139 -10.88 -16.29 5.52
C TRP A 139 -11.12 -17.76 5.14
N GLU A 140 -10.42 -18.30 4.15
CA GLU A 140 -10.46 -19.72 3.79
C GLU A 140 -9.85 -20.61 4.87
N GLU A 141 -8.68 -20.27 5.40
CA GLU A 141 -8.04 -20.98 6.50
C GLU A 141 -8.93 -21.03 7.75
N VAL A 142 -9.54 -19.90 8.12
CA VAL A 142 -10.48 -19.84 9.24
C VAL A 142 -11.69 -20.74 9.00
N ARG A 143 -12.26 -20.73 7.78
CA ARG A 143 -13.38 -21.63 7.43
C ARG A 143 -12.98 -23.10 7.51
N HIS A 144 -11.77 -23.46 7.10
CA HIS A 144 -11.27 -24.82 7.22
C HIS A 144 -11.19 -25.26 8.68
N ILE A 145 -10.60 -24.45 9.57
CA ILE A 145 -10.53 -24.75 11.01
C ILE A 145 -11.92 -25.00 11.60
N PHE A 146 -12.89 -24.13 11.28
CA PHE A 146 -14.27 -24.30 11.76
C PHE A 146 -15.02 -25.47 11.14
N SER A 147 -14.62 -25.96 9.96
CA SER A 147 -15.25 -27.14 9.33
C SER A 147 -14.83 -28.47 9.96
N PHE A 148 -13.76 -28.50 10.75
CA PHE A 148 -13.24 -29.68 11.46
C PHE A 148 -13.63 -29.72 12.95
N VAL A 149 -14.40 -28.75 13.44
CA VAL A 149 -14.95 -28.68 14.80
C VAL A 149 -16.45 -28.91 14.76
#